data_AF-A0A535ZV51-F1
#
_entry.id   AF-A0A535ZV51-F1
#
_cell.length_a   1.000
_cell.length_b   1.000
_cell.length_c   1.000
_cell.angle_alpha   90.00
_cell.angle_beta   90.00
_cell.angle_gamma   90.00
#
_symmetry.space_group_name_H-M   'P 1'
#
loop_
_entity.id
_entity.type
_entity.pdbx_description
1 polymer ?
#
loop_
_entity_poly.entity_id
_entity_poly.type
_entity_poly.pdbx_seq_one_letter_code
_entity_poly.pdbx_strand_id
1 'polypeptide(L)'
;MTRTVLKFGGTSVASPAALQRVAEIVKNTRGHRIVVVSATAGTTDALIGAARAAEGGDAQTAQDTILRLSDEHRNLIADALGFESADVLKEIADLTERTTALLQSVAILRECTARTLDAIVSYGERISAPIVAAVLNHTGTKAEALSAEGLLITDDAFGHANPIVDETRARASKELDSRLGYGVVPVVTGFIGSTTDGVTTTLGRGGSDYSAAVLAAATKADDLR
;
A
#
# COMPACT_ATOMS: atom_id res chain seq x y z
N MET A 1 23.67 12.24 4.04
CA MET A 1 23.59 11.23 2.97
C MET A 1 22.49 11.64 2.02
N THR A 2 22.64 11.42 0.71
CA THR A 2 21.55 11.67 -0.24
C THR A 2 20.32 10.84 0.12
N ARG A 3 19.14 11.41 -0.03
CA ARG A 3 17.85 10.78 0.25
C ARG A 3 17.01 10.73 -1.02
N THR A 4 16.58 9.53 -1.41
CA THR A 4 15.76 9.31 -2.60
C THR A 4 14.46 8.63 -2.21
N VAL A 5 13.35 9.16 -2.71
CA VAL A 5 12.06 8.46 -2.72
C VAL A 5 11.93 7.71 -4.04
N LEU A 6 11.63 6.42 -3.99
CA LEU A 6 11.45 5.54 -5.14
C LEU A 6 9.99 5.08 -5.18
N LYS A 7 9.25 5.41 -6.25
CA LYS A 7 7.88 4.98 -6.43
C LYS A 7 7.80 3.84 -7.44
N PHE A 8 7.12 2.76 -7.06
CA PHE A 8 6.82 1.63 -7.94
C PHE A 8 5.33 1.50 -8.17
N GLY A 9 4.92 1.55 -9.44
CA GLY A 9 3.53 1.36 -9.86
C GLY A 9 3.12 -0.11 -9.87
N GLY A 10 1.83 -0.37 -10.10
CA GLY A 10 1.29 -1.73 -9.98
C GLY A 10 1.93 -2.76 -10.90
N THR A 11 2.34 -2.39 -12.11
CA THR A 11 3.06 -3.29 -13.04
C THR A 11 4.47 -3.61 -12.56
N SER A 12 5.10 -2.74 -11.78
CA SER A 12 6.43 -2.93 -11.21
C SER A 12 6.42 -3.94 -10.05
N VAL A 13 5.26 -4.23 -9.47
CA VAL A 13 5.11 -5.14 -8.32
C VAL A 13 4.19 -6.34 -8.64
N ALA A 14 3.79 -6.53 -9.90
CA ALA A 14 2.80 -7.54 -10.29
C ALA A 14 3.35 -8.95 -10.57
N SER A 15 4.67 -9.17 -10.54
CA SER A 15 5.24 -10.49 -10.83
C SER A 15 6.56 -10.72 -10.11
N PRO A 16 7.00 -11.98 -9.91
CA PRO A 16 8.29 -12.30 -9.30
C PRO A 16 9.46 -11.59 -9.99
N ALA A 17 9.50 -11.61 -11.32
CA ALA A 17 10.53 -10.93 -12.10
C ALA A 17 10.48 -9.40 -11.94
N ALA A 18 9.29 -8.81 -11.77
CA ALA A 18 9.15 -7.38 -11.51
C ALA A 18 9.65 -7.01 -10.11
N LEU A 19 9.31 -7.82 -9.10
CA LEU A 19 9.78 -7.65 -7.73
C LEU A 19 11.32 -7.79 -7.62
N GLN A 20 11.92 -8.71 -8.37
CA GLN A 20 13.39 -8.80 -8.47
C GLN A 20 14.01 -7.52 -9.05
N ARG A 21 13.45 -6.96 -10.12
CA ARG A 21 13.91 -5.68 -10.67
C ARG A 21 13.77 -4.53 -9.67
N VAL A 22 12.66 -4.48 -8.92
CA VAL A 22 12.48 -3.51 -7.82
C VAL A 22 13.60 -3.65 -6.80
N ALA A 23 13.92 -4.88 -6.37
CA ALA A 23 14.99 -5.13 -5.41
C ALA A 23 16.36 -4.68 -5.94
N GLU A 24 16.66 -4.94 -7.21
CA GLU A 24 17.90 -4.48 -7.85
C GLU A 24 17.99 -2.94 -7.88
N ILE A 25 16.91 -2.25 -8.24
CA ILE A 25 16.87 -0.77 -8.26
C ILE A 25 17.10 -0.21 -6.85
N VAL A 26 16.40 -0.74 -5.84
CA VAL A 26 16.53 -0.28 -4.46
C VAL A 26 17.93 -0.56 -3.92
N LYS A 27 18.52 -1.72 -4.22
CA LYS A 27 19.88 -2.09 -3.81
C LYS A 27 20.95 -1.19 -4.44
N ASN A 28 20.77 -0.83 -5.71
CA ASN A 28 21.73 0.00 -6.46
C ASN A 28 21.55 1.51 -6.23
N THR A 29 20.46 1.94 -5.59
CA THR A 29 20.25 3.33 -5.22
C THR A 29 21.10 3.69 -3.98
N ARG A 30 21.96 4.70 -4.11
CA ARG A 30 22.88 5.11 -3.04
C ARG A 30 22.18 5.97 -2.00
N GLY A 31 22.65 5.90 -0.75
CA GLY A 31 22.17 6.74 0.35
C GLY A 31 20.90 6.19 1.01
N HIS A 32 20.11 7.09 1.57
CA HIS A 32 18.83 6.78 2.22
C HIS A 32 17.75 6.59 1.15
N ARG A 33 16.97 5.51 1.28
CA ARG A 33 15.93 5.13 0.33
C ARG A 33 14.61 5.03 1.06
N ILE A 34 13.58 5.66 0.53
CA ILE A 34 12.19 5.44 0.94
C ILE A 34 11.48 4.88 -0.28
N VAL A 35 10.81 3.75 -0.14
CA VAL A 35 10.08 3.10 -1.22
C VAL A 35 8.59 3.37 -1.05
N VAL A 36 7.90 3.75 -2.12
CA VAL A 36 6.43 3.91 -2.14
C VAL A 36 5.86 2.97 -3.18
N VAL A 37 4.85 2.18 -2.81
CA VAL A 37 4.29 1.14 -3.71
C VAL A 37 2.80 1.32 -3.93
N SER A 38 2.36 1.13 -5.17
CA SER A 38 0.94 0.95 -5.51
C SER A 38 0.50 -0.50 -5.30
N ALA A 39 -0.81 -0.73 -5.27
CA ALA A 39 -1.38 -2.05 -5.45
C ALA A 39 -0.87 -2.73 -6.73
N THR A 40 -0.83 -4.07 -6.74
CA THR A 40 -0.53 -4.85 -7.95
C THR A 40 -1.50 -4.51 -9.08
N ALA A 41 -1.03 -4.60 -10.33
CA ALA A 41 -1.81 -4.20 -11.50
C ALA A 41 -3.18 -4.90 -11.55
N GLY A 42 -4.26 -4.13 -11.68
CA GLY A 42 -5.65 -4.62 -11.73
C GLY A 42 -6.33 -4.82 -10.37
N THR A 43 -5.58 -4.80 -9.26
CA THR A 43 -6.16 -5.04 -7.92
C THR A 43 -7.13 -3.94 -7.50
N THR A 44 -6.77 -2.66 -7.65
CA THR A 44 -7.65 -1.54 -7.29
C THR A 44 -8.97 -1.57 -8.08
N ASP A 45 -8.90 -1.84 -9.39
CA ASP A 45 -10.09 -1.93 -10.25
C ASP A 45 -10.98 -3.12 -9.85
N ALA A 46 -10.37 -4.27 -9.51
CA ALA A 46 -11.08 -5.42 -9.00
C ALA A 46 -11.78 -5.14 -7.67
N LEU A 47 -11.14 -4.41 -6.74
CA LEU A 47 -11.72 -4.00 -5.46
C LEU A 47 -12.91 -3.05 -5.65
N ILE A 48 -12.79 -2.09 -6.57
CA ILE A 48 -13.91 -1.19 -6.94
C ILE A 48 -15.06 -2.03 -7.54
N GLY A 49 -14.74 -3.00 -8.39
CA GLY A 49 -15.72 -3.93 -8.96
C GLY A 49 -16.44 -4.75 -7.88
N ALA A 50 -15.70 -5.29 -6.91
CA ALA A 50 -16.24 -6.03 -5.78
C ALA A 50 -17.16 -5.15 -4.91
N ALA A 51 -16.76 -3.90 -4.63
CA ALA A 51 -17.57 -2.96 -3.88
C ALA A 51 -18.89 -2.64 -4.61
N ARG A 52 -18.87 -2.49 -5.94
CA ARG A 52 -20.09 -2.28 -6.75
C ARG A 52 -20.98 -3.51 -6.79
N ALA A 53 -20.41 -4.71 -6.93
CA ALA A 53 -21.16 -5.96 -6.86
C ALA A 53 -21.84 -6.11 -5.48
N ALA A 54 -21.09 -5.85 -4.41
CA ALA A 54 -21.63 -5.80 -3.06
C ALA A 54 -22.72 -4.72 -2.93
N GLU A 55 -22.56 -3.51 -3.45
CA GLU A 55 -23.61 -2.48 -3.36
C GLU A 55 -24.90 -2.91 -4.10
N GLY A 56 -24.75 -3.59 -5.25
CA GLY A 56 -25.82 -4.31 -5.95
C GLY A 56 -26.30 -5.60 -5.25
N GLY A 57 -25.77 -5.87 -4.06
CA GLY A 57 -25.90 -7.03 -3.17
C GLY A 57 -25.77 -8.40 -3.80
N ASP A 58 -24.87 -8.47 -4.77
CA ASP A 58 -24.19 -9.69 -5.14
C ASP A 58 -22.98 -9.90 -4.20
N ALA A 59 -23.26 -10.38 -2.99
CA ALA A 59 -22.23 -10.67 -1.99
C ALA A 59 -21.27 -11.76 -2.45
N GLN A 60 -21.76 -12.71 -3.27
CA GLN A 60 -20.96 -13.85 -3.74
C GLN A 60 -19.86 -13.38 -4.68
N THR A 61 -20.18 -12.59 -5.70
CA THR A 61 -19.18 -12.05 -6.63
C THR A 61 -18.14 -11.18 -5.91
N ALA A 62 -18.56 -10.40 -4.92
CA ALA A 62 -17.64 -9.60 -4.11
C ALA A 62 -16.68 -10.49 -3.29
N GLN A 63 -17.20 -11.55 -2.67
CA GLN A 63 -16.41 -12.52 -1.91
C GLN A 63 -15.45 -13.33 -2.80
N ASP A 64 -15.91 -13.79 -3.96
CA ASP A 64 -15.07 -14.53 -4.91
C ASP A 64 -13.91 -13.65 -5.41
N THR A 65 -14.18 -12.36 -5.61
CA THR A 65 -13.16 -11.40 -6.03
C THR A 65 -12.06 -11.24 -4.98
N ILE A 66 -12.41 -11.06 -3.69
CA ILE A 66 -11.41 -10.87 -2.64
C ILE A 66 -10.60 -12.14 -2.37
N LEU A 67 -11.24 -13.32 -2.44
CA LEU A 67 -10.55 -14.60 -2.32
C LEU A 67 -9.56 -14.83 -3.46
N ARG A 68 -9.97 -14.54 -4.71
CA ARG A 68 -9.07 -14.60 -5.87
C ARG A 68 -7.86 -13.68 -5.69
N LEU A 69 -8.09 -12.44 -5.27
CA LEU A 69 -6.99 -11.49 -5.02
C LEU A 69 -6.05 -12.01 -3.92
N SER A 70 -6.59 -12.56 -2.82
CA SER A 70 -5.79 -13.20 -1.79
C SER A 70 -4.88 -14.29 -2.36
N ASP A 71 -5.44 -15.22 -3.14
CA ASP A 71 -4.68 -16.32 -3.74
C ASP A 71 -3.60 -15.83 -4.72
N GLU A 72 -3.91 -14.83 -5.55
CA GLU A 72 -2.94 -14.19 -6.44
C GLU A 72 -1.75 -13.61 -5.67
N HIS A 73 -1.99 -12.92 -4.56
CA HIS A 73 -0.92 -12.34 -3.74
C HIS A 73 -0.12 -13.40 -2.97
N ARG A 74 -0.77 -14.47 -2.50
CA ARG A 74 -0.09 -15.61 -1.86
C ARG A 74 0.85 -16.32 -2.83
N ASN A 75 0.39 -16.58 -4.05
CA ASN A 75 1.21 -17.17 -5.10
C ASN A 75 2.36 -16.25 -5.50
N LEU A 76 2.09 -14.94 -5.66
CA LEU A 76 3.10 -13.95 -6.01
C LEU A 76 4.26 -13.94 -5.01
N ILE A 77 3.99 -13.90 -3.70
CA ILE A 77 5.05 -13.88 -2.69
C ILE A 77 5.79 -15.21 -2.61
N ALA A 78 5.08 -16.33 -2.69
CA ALA A 78 5.69 -17.66 -2.67
C ALA A 78 6.65 -17.85 -3.85
N ASP A 79 6.23 -17.45 -5.05
CA ASP A 79 7.05 -17.53 -6.26
C ASP A 79 8.23 -16.55 -6.23
N ALA A 80 8.04 -15.36 -5.64
CA ALA A 80 9.10 -14.35 -5.55
C ALA A 80 10.20 -14.72 -4.54
N LEU A 81 9.85 -15.42 -3.46
CA LEU A 81 10.78 -15.83 -2.41
C LEU A 81 11.32 -17.26 -2.60
N GLY A 82 10.58 -18.11 -3.31
CA GLY A 82 10.82 -19.56 -3.37
C GLY A 82 10.41 -20.32 -2.10
N PHE A 83 9.70 -19.66 -1.18
CA PHE A 83 9.16 -20.25 0.06
C PHE A 83 7.98 -19.42 0.59
N GLU A 84 7.20 -20.00 1.51
CA GLU A 84 6.08 -19.31 2.16
C GLU A 84 6.56 -18.40 3.31
N SER A 85 6.30 -17.10 3.21
CA SER A 85 6.53 -16.14 4.29
C SER A 85 5.32 -16.09 5.24
N ALA A 86 5.43 -16.75 6.40
CA ALA A 86 4.33 -16.83 7.37
C ALA A 86 3.79 -15.46 7.79
N ASP A 87 4.65 -14.47 8.00
CA ASP A 87 4.26 -13.12 8.39
C ASP A 87 3.45 -12.42 7.29
N VAL A 88 3.91 -12.49 6.04
CA VAL A 88 3.17 -11.88 4.90
C VAL A 88 1.86 -12.62 4.63
N LEU A 89 1.85 -13.95 4.74
CA LEU A 89 0.64 -14.75 4.58
C LEU A 89 -0.41 -14.42 5.64
N LYS A 90 0.02 -14.18 6.89
CA LYS A 90 -0.85 -13.73 7.96
C LYS A 90 -1.45 -12.35 7.66
N GLU A 91 -0.63 -11.38 7.25
CA GLU A 91 -1.13 -10.05 6.86
C GLU A 91 -2.15 -10.13 5.71
N ILE A 92 -1.90 -10.97 4.69
CA ILE A 92 -2.87 -11.20 3.61
C ILE A 92 -4.18 -11.78 4.16
N ALA A 93 -4.10 -12.77 5.04
CA ALA A 93 -5.29 -13.40 5.63
C ALA A 93 -6.11 -12.40 6.46
N ASP A 94 -5.46 -11.65 7.37
CA ASP A 94 -6.11 -10.69 8.26
C ASP A 94 -6.79 -9.56 7.44
N LEU A 95 -6.11 -9.04 6.41
CA LEU A 95 -6.68 -8.04 5.50
C LEU A 95 -7.83 -8.59 4.66
N THR A 96 -7.75 -9.85 4.24
CA THR A 96 -8.79 -10.52 3.44
C THR A 96 -10.04 -10.72 4.26
N GLU A 97 -9.92 -11.17 5.50
CA GLU A 97 -11.04 -11.30 6.44
C GLU A 97 -11.72 -9.95 6.68
N ARG A 98 -10.94 -8.90 6.99
CA ARG A 98 -11.47 -7.56 7.22
C ARG A 98 -12.21 -6.99 6.00
N THR A 99 -11.62 -7.11 4.81
CA THR A 99 -12.25 -6.60 3.58
C THR A 99 -13.49 -7.41 3.20
N THR A 100 -13.49 -8.73 3.46
CA THR A 100 -14.68 -9.58 3.26
C THR A 100 -15.83 -9.12 4.15
N ALA A 101 -15.57 -8.83 5.44
CA ALA A 101 -16.60 -8.33 6.36
C ALA A 101 -17.18 -6.97 5.92
N LEU A 102 -16.33 -6.07 5.39
CA LEU A 102 -16.78 -4.79 4.82
C LEU A 102 -17.68 -5.01 3.59
N LEU A 103 -17.26 -5.86 2.66
CA LEU A 103 -18.04 -6.18 1.45
C LEU A 103 -19.40 -6.82 1.80
N GLN A 104 -19.43 -7.72 2.79
CA GLN A 104 -20.68 -8.30 3.29
C GLN A 104 -21.61 -7.25 3.89
N SER A 105 -21.05 -6.31 4.66
CA SER A 105 -21.83 -5.20 5.23
C SER A 105 -22.43 -4.31 4.14
N VAL A 106 -21.64 -3.97 3.11
CA VAL A 106 -22.12 -3.24 1.93
C VAL A 106 -23.24 -4.01 1.22
N ALA A 107 -23.12 -5.34 1.09
CA ALA A 107 -24.13 -6.17 0.44
C ALA A 107 -25.45 -6.30 1.20
N ILE A 108 -25.39 -6.29 2.53
CA ILE A 108 -26.57 -6.29 3.39
C ILE A 108 -27.26 -4.92 3.33
N LEU A 109 -26.48 -3.84 3.47
CA LEU A 109 -27.00 -2.48 3.54
C LEU A 109 -27.40 -1.90 2.17
N ARG A 110 -26.85 -2.45 1.08
CA ARG A 110 -26.97 -1.94 -0.29
C ARG A 110 -26.48 -0.49 -0.44
N GLU A 111 -25.44 -0.15 0.32
CA GLU A 111 -24.86 1.19 0.34
C GLU A 111 -23.34 1.12 0.51
N CYS A 112 -22.60 1.75 -0.41
CA CYS A 112 -21.15 1.90 -0.32
C CYS A 112 -20.77 3.39 -0.25
N THR A 113 -20.62 3.92 0.96
CA THR A 113 -20.13 5.30 1.14
C THR A 113 -18.70 5.46 0.63
N ALA A 114 -18.29 6.68 0.27
CA ALA A 114 -16.92 6.96 -0.14
C ALA A 114 -15.88 6.53 0.92
N ARG A 115 -16.20 6.69 2.20
CA ARG A 115 -15.38 6.21 3.32
C ARG A 115 -15.23 4.69 3.33
N THR A 116 -16.32 3.97 3.10
CA THR A 116 -16.30 2.50 3.01
C THR A 116 -15.49 2.04 1.80
N LEU A 117 -15.65 2.73 0.67
CA LEU A 117 -14.88 2.44 -0.54
C LEU A 117 -13.38 2.64 -0.30
N ASP A 118 -12.97 3.75 0.32
CA ASP A 118 -11.56 4.02 0.69
C ASP A 118 -10.97 2.88 1.53
N ALA A 119 -11.72 2.40 2.52
CA ALA A 119 -11.30 1.25 3.33
C ALA A 119 -11.12 -0.03 2.49
N ILE A 120 -12.07 -0.34 1.60
CA ILE A 120 -12.02 -1.53 0.72
C ILE A 120 -10.84 -1.44 -0.25
N VAL A 121 -10.68 -0.32 -0.96
CA VAL A 121 -9.64 -0.21 -1.99
C VAL A 121 -8.23 -0.14 -1.40
N SER A 122 -8.08 0.29 -0.15
CA SER A 122 -6.79 0.31 0.56
C SER A 122 -6.15 -1.08 0.71
N TYR A 123 -6.91 -2.16 0.57
CA TYR A 123 -6.43 -3.53 0.61
C TYR A 123 -5.23 -3.76 -0.33
N GLY A 124 -5.28 -3.21 -1.54
CA GLY A 124 -4.27 -3.47 -2.57
C GLY A 124 -2.87 -2.98 -2.15
N GLU A 125 -2.77 -1.73 -1.71
CA GLU A 125 -1.50 -1.15 -1.25
C GLU A 125 -1.02 -1.78 0.06
N ARG A 126 -1.93 -2.09 0.98
CA ARG A 126 -1.59 -2.73 2.26
C ARG A 126 -0.96 -4.12 2.10
N ILE A 127 -1.26 -4.84 1.03
CA ILE A 127 -0.62 -6.13 0.73
C ILE A 127 0.70 -5.97 -0.01
N SER A 128 0.78 -5.02 -0.94
CA SER A 128 1.96 -4.86 -1.79
C SER A 128 3.19 -4.36 -1.01
N ALA A 129 3.01 -3.53 0.03
CA ALA A 129 4.11 -3.07 0.87
C ALA A 129 4.83 -4.22 1.63
N PRO A 130 4.13 -5.12 2.38
CA PRO A 130 4.73 -6.32 2.98
C PRO A 130 5.44 -7.22 1.97
N ILE A 131 4.84 -7.46 0.79
CA ILE A 131 5.46 -8.27 -0.27
C ILE A 131 6.79 -7.69 -0.71
N VAL A 132 6.82 -6.39 -1.03
CA VAL A 132 8.05 -5.72 -1.48
C VAL A 132 9.09 -5.70 -0.36
N ALA A 133 8.71 -5.42 0.88
CA ALA A 133 9.63 -5.46 2.02
C ALA A 133 10.23 -6.85 2.23
N ALA A 134 9.44 -7.92 2.12
CA ALA A 134 9.93 -9.29 2.24
C ALA A 134 10.95 -9.64 1.14
N VAL A 135 10.68 -9.24 -0.12
CA VAL A 135 11.61 -9.45 -1.24
C VAL A 135 12.91 -8.66 -1.07
N LEU A 136 12.84 -7.41 -0.59
CA LEU A 136 14.02 -6.61 -0.28
C LEU A 136 14.88 -7.29 0.79
N ASN A 137 14.27 -7.76 1.88
CA ASN A 137 14.99 -8.48 2.94
C ASN A 137 15.63 -9.77 2.42
N HIS A 138 14.90 -10.55 1.62
CA HIS A 138 15.41 -11.79 1.02
C HIS A 138 16.64 -11.56 0.12
N THR A 139 16.68 -10.43 -0.58
CA THR A 139 17.79 -10.05 -1.48
C THR A 139 18.93 -9.27 -0.79
N GLY A 140 18.87 -9.18 0.54
CA GLY A 140 19.93 -8.61 1.38
C GLY A 140 19.80 -7.11 1.66
N THR A 141 18.65 -6.50 1.38
CA THR A 141 18.36 -5.10 1.75
C THR A 141 17.40 -5.07 2.93
N LYS A 142 17.88 -4.63 4.09
CA LYS A 142 17.05 -4.50 5.30
C LYS A 142 15.89 -3.53 5.04
N ALA A 143 14.66 -4.01 5.10
CA ALA A 143 13.46 -3.24 4.78
C ALA A 143 12.31 -3.50 5.75
N GLU A 144 11.42 -2.54 5.91
CA GLU A 144 10.23 -2.64 6.77
C GLU A 144 9.02 -2.05 6.03
N ALA A 145 7.92 -2.80 5.99
CA ALA A 145 6.66 -2.30 5.42
C ALA A 145 5.96 -1.35 6.40
N LEU A 146 5.44 -0.23 5.89
CA LEU A 146 4.72 0.77 6.66
C LEU A 146 3.43 1.16 5.95
N SER A 147 2.36 1.29 6.72
CA SER A 147 1.17 1.99 6.23
C SER A 147 1.46 3.49 6.17
N ALA A 148 0.98 4.14 5.11
CA ALA A 148 0.92 5.60 5.05
C ALA A 148 -0.13 6.17 5.99
N GLU A 149 -1.06 5.36 6.49
CA GLU A 149 -1.94 5.78 7.59
C GLU A 149 -1.12 6.12 8.82
N GLY A 150 -1.42 7.26 9.44
CA GLY A 150 -0.61 7.81 10.52
C GLY A 150 0.68 8.50 10.06
N LEU A 151 1.10 8.36 8.80
CA LEU A 151 2.22 9.11 8.21
C LEU A 151 1.74 10.26 7.32
N LEU A 152 0.83 9.96 6.39
CA LEU A 152 0.20 10.87 5.46
C LEU A 152 -1.18 11.20 6.01
N ILE A 153 -1.27 12.35 6.66
CA ILE A 153 -2.50 12.81 7.28
C ILE A 153 -3.28 13.66 6.30
N THR A 154 -4.58 13.41 6.16
CA THR A 154 -5.45 14.09 5.21
C THR A 154 -6.65 14.74 5.88
N ASP A 155 -7.37 15.57 5.13
CA ASP A 155 -8.77 15.88 5.40
C ASP A 155 -9.68 14.63 5.22
N ASP A 156 -10.98 14.78 5.44
CA ASP A 156 -12.00 13.73 5.32
C ASP A 156 -12.73 13.74 3.96
N ALA A 157 -12.12 14.32 2.92
CA ALA A 157 -12.65 14.28 1.56
C ALA A 157 -12.43 12.91 0.91
N PHE A 158 -13.09 11.88 1.45
CA PHE A 158 -12.95 10.47 1.03
C PHE A 158 -13.02 10.29 -0.49
N GLY A 159 -12.12 9.47 -1.04
CA GLY A 159 -11.93 9.25 -2.48
C GLY A 159 -11.00 10.24 -3.18
N HIS A 160 -10.72 11.40 -2.57
CA HIS A 160 -9.90 12.48 -3.15
C HIS A 160 -9.34 13.39 -2.04
N ALA A 161 -8.88 12.78 -0.96
CA ALA A 161 -8.47 13.49 0.24
C ALA A 161 -7.18 14.30 0.02
N ASN A 162 -7.09 15.45 0.66
CA ASN A 162 -5.94 16.34 0.56
C ASN A 162 -5.00 16.16 1.74
N PRO A 163 -3.69 15.93 1.51
CA PRO A 163 -2.69 15.87 2.57
C PRO A 163 -2.59 17.19 3.36
N ILE A 164 -2.68 17.09 4.68
CA ILE A 164 -2.36 18.15 5.63
C ILE A 164 -0.84 18.18 5.79
N VAL A 165 -0.21 19.13 5.10
CA VAL A 165 1.25 19.18 4.89
C VAL A 165 2.04 19.17 6.20
N ASP A 166 1.68 20.03 7.15
CA ASP A 166 2.46 20.19 8.38
C ASP A 166 2.36 18.95 9.29
N GLU A 167 1.16 18.38 9.42
CA GLU A 167 0.92 17.17 10.20
C GLU A 167 1.60 15.96 9.56
N THR A 168 1.50 15.83 8.24
CA THR A 168 2.20 14.80 7.47
C THR A 168 3.71 14.93 7.62
N ARG A 169 4.26 16.15 7.53
CA ARG A 169 5.69 16.41 7.73
C ARG A 169 6.13 15.94 9.11
N ALA A 170 5.42 16.36 10.17
CA ALA A 170 5.78 16.03 11.54
C ALA A 170 5.78 14.52 11.81
N ARG A 171 4.79 13.79 11.31
CA ARG A 171 4.67 12.34 11.53
C ARG A 171 5.60 11.54 10.62
N ALA A 172 5.60 11.82 9.33
CA ALA A 172 6.41 11.10 8.36
C ALA A 172 7.92 11.30 8.60
N SER A 173 8.39 12.51 8.90
CA SER A 173 9.82 12.71 9.17
C SER A 173 10.25 11.93 10.40
N LYS A 174 9.46 11.97 11.49
CA LYS A 174 9.76 11.24 12.72
C LYS A 174 9.92 9.73 12.48
N GLU A 175 8.94 9.13 11.80
CA GLU A 175 8.90 7.67 11.64
C GLU A 175 9.90 7.17 10.60
N LEU A 176 10.06 7.89 9.50
CA LEU A 176 10.95 7.53 8.41
C LEU A 176 12.41 7.84 8.78
N ASP A 177 12.71 8.98 9.41
CA ASP A 177 14.09 9.33 9.80
C ASP A 177 14.67 8.33 10.80
N SER A 178 13.85 7.84 11.74
CA SER A 178 14.24 6.81 12.70
C SER A 178 14.75 5.54 11.98
N ARG A 179 13.96 5.01 11.04
CA ARG A 179 14.29 3.80 10.27
C ARG A 179 15.52 3.98 9.39
N LEU A 180 15.57 5.12 8.70
CA LEU A 180 16.72 5.47 7.88
C LEU A 180 18.01 5.53 8.72
N GLY A 181 17.94 6.05 9.96
CA GLY A 181 19.06 6.06 10.90
C GLY A 181 19.59 4.67 11.28
N TYR A 182 18.73 3.65 11.25
CA TYR A 182 19.10 2.25 11.48
C TYR A 182 19.45 1.48 10.19
N GLY A 183 19.57 2.18 9.05
CA GLY A 183 19.85 1.58 7.75
C GLY A 183 18.69 0.73 7.20
N VAL A 184 17.46 0.93 7.71
CA VAL A 184 16.24 0.26 7.24
C VAL A 184 15.65 1.07 6.10
N VAL A 185 15.28 0.39 5.01
CA VAL A 185 14.51 0.97 3.89
C VAL A 185 13.01 0.86 4.22
N PRO A 186 12.32 1.97 4.55
CA PRO A 186 10.87 1.95 4.69
C PRO A 186 10.20 1.72 3.33
N VAL A 187 9.27 0.76 3.28
CA VAL A 187 8.40 0.46 2.14
C VAL A 187 6.99 0.90 2.51
N VAL A 188 6.59 2.07 2.03
CA VAL A 188 5.36 2.75 2.42
C VAL A 188 4.26 2.51 1.39
N THR A 189 3.04 2.24 1.84
CA THR A 189 1.86 2.21 0.96
C THR A 189 1.67 3.57 0.27
N GLY A 190 1.54 3.62 -1.05
CA GLY A 190 1.06 4.81 -1.76
C GLY A 190 -0.46 4.92 -1.70
N PHE A 191 -1.04 5.90 -2.39
CA PHE A 191 -2.49 6.09 -2.65
C PHE A 191 -3.37 6.35 -1.43
N ILE A 192 -3.02 5.80 -0.27
CA ILE A 192 -3.79 5.86 0.96
C ILE A 192 -3.15 6.83 1.96
N GLY A 193 -3.99 7.38 2.83
CA GLY A 193 -3.61 8.14 4.00
C GLY A 193 -4.62 7.90 5.11
N SER A 194 -4.60 8.75 6.13
CA SER A 194 -5.65 8.72 7.14
C SER A 194 -6.02 10.13 7.61
N THR A 195 -7.26 10.31 8.05
CA THR A 195 -7.62 11.49 8.85
C THR A 195 -6.80 11.55 10.15
N THR A 196 -6.87 12.67 10.87
CA THR A 196 -6.26 12.81 12.20
C THR A 196 -6.74 11.77 13.20
N ASP A 197 -7.97 11.29 13.03
CA ASP A 197 -8.62 10.27 13.87
C ASP A 197 -8.30 8.83 13.41
N GLY A 198 -7.44 8.68 12.40
CA GLY A 198 -6.99 7.37 11.90
C GLY A 198 -7.98 6.68 10.96
N VAL A 199 -8.94 7.40 10.39
CA VAL A 199 -9.84 6.84 9.37
C VAL A 199 -9.13 6.81 8.02
N THR A 200 -9.10 5.66 7.37
CA THR A 200 -8.49 5.48 6.04
C THR A 200 -9.10 6.43 5.02
N THR A 201 -8.23 7.07 4.25
CA THR A 201 -8.60 7.90 3.10
C THR A 201 -7.79 7.49 1.87
N THR A 202 -8.31 7.84 0.69
CA THR A 202 -7.55 7.75 -0.56
C THR A 202 -7.36 9.11 -1.20
N LEU A 203 -6.25 9.27 -1.91
CA LEU A 203 -5.83 10.52 -2.55
C LEU A 203 -6.36 10.69 -3.98
N GLY A 204 -7.24 9.78 -4.42
CA GLY A 204 -7.75 9.77 -5.79
C GLY A 204 -6.75 9.26 -6.85
N ARG A 205 -7.06 9.52 -8.11
CA ARG A 205 -6.32 8.98 -9.27
C ARG A 205 -4.87 9.47 -9.28
N GLY A 206 -3.93 8.55 -9.47
CA GLY A 206 -2.49 8.87 -9.39
C GLY A 206 -2.01 9.05 -7.94
N GLY A 207 -2.81 8.66 -6.95
CA GLY A 207 -2.53 8.90 -5.54
C GLY A 207 -1.20 8.33 -5.06
N SER A 208 -0.67 7.23 -5.62
CA SER A 208 0.65 6.74 -5.22
C SER A 208 1.80 7.66 -5.64
N ASP A 209 1.71 8.30 -6.82
CA ASP A 209 2.68 9.32 -7.24
C ASP A 209 2.58 10.55 -6.33
N TYR A 210 1.34 10.92 -5.96
CA TYR A 210 1.11 12.01 -5.03
C TYR A 210 1.65 11.71 -3.63
N SER A 211 1.43 10.50 -3.09
CA SER A 211 2.04 10.04 -1.84
C SER A 211 3.56 10.16 -1.88
N ALA A 212 4.19 9.73 -2.98
CA ALA A 212 5.64 9.81 -3.12
C ALA A 212 6.15 11.26 -3.12
N ALA A 213 5.46 12.17 -3.81
CA ALA A 213 5.78 13.59 -3.80
C ALA A 213 5.62 14.23 -2.41
N VAL A 214 4.54 13.90 -1.71
CA VAL A 214 4.28 14.39 -0.34
C VAL A 214 5.33 13.88 0.63
N LEU A 215 5.68 12.58 0.58
CA LEU A 215 6.70 12.00 1.44
C LEU A 215 8.10 12.52 1.12
N ALA A 216 8.41 12.77 -0.16
CA ALA A 216 9.67 13.41 -0.57
C ALA A 216 9.78 14.82 0.03
N ALA A 217 8.72 15.62 -0.05
CA ALA A 217 8.68 16.96 0.53
C ALA A 217 8.74 16.95 2.08
N ALA A 218 8.02 16.03 2.71
CA ALA A 218 8.00 15.84 4.17
C ALA A 218 9.39 15.47 4.71
N THR A 219 10.10 14.60 3.99
CA THR A 219 11.41 14.08 4.38
C THR A 219 12.57 14.88 3.78
N LYS A 220 12.33 15.96 3.04
CA LYS A 220 13.38 16.75 2.37
C LYS A 220 14.29 15.86 1.51
N ALA A 221 13.69 14.96 0.74
CA ALA A 221 14.44 14.11 -0.19
C ALA A 221 15.11 14.96 -1.27
N ASP A 222 16.30 14.54 -1.69
CA ASP A 222 17.06 15.18 -2.76
C ASP A 222 16.52 14.78 -4.15
N ASP A 223 15.85 13.62 -4.23
CA ASP A 223 15.39 13.05 -5.49
C ASP A 223 14.10 12.24 -5.29
N LEU A 224 13.25 12.24 -6.32
CA LEU A 224 12.03 11.45 -6.45
C LEU A 224 12.05 10.76 -7.81
N ARG A 225 12.00 9.43 -7.81
CA ARG A 225 12.02 8.60 -9.01
C ARG A 225 10.88 7.62 -9.04
#